data_AF-A0A820WY34-F1
#
_entry.id   AF-A0A820WY34-F1
#
_cell.length_a   1.000
_cell.length_b   1.000
_cell.length_c   1.000
_cell.angle_alpha   90.00
_cell.angle_beta   90.00
_cell.angle_gamma   90.00
#
_symmetry.space_group_name_H-M   'P 1'
#
loop_
_entity.id
_entity.type
_entity.pdbx_description
1 polymer ?
#
loop_
_entity_poly.entity_id
_entity_poly.type
_entity_poly.pdbx_seq_one_letter_code
_entity_poly.pdbx_strand_id
1 'polypeptide(L)'
;MSDLMARKGDLHAENFGTYMDNHGILNFDVNDFDEGYVGTFTWDVKCLLASLNLVCHRKCFSDEEIKRILIVCVEEYLKQIYEFCKHTKNEFALTLRNTSGKIKELLNKAPIKTNTECLQSWTTVQDFERKLTRLDKRSYGKGKYKIKDVVSSLAQGIGSAGKITYTFLLEEHSEALESDVILYMKPAQKSAISYVVRNPSIDEYFKDDGLRIVLCSYAMQASTPEWLGYTKLDGVPSGAAERFESR
;
A
#
# COMPACT_ATOMS: atom_id res chain seq x y z
N MET A 1 -11.59 26.24 -6.34
CA MET A 1 -11.29 24.97 -7.03
C MET A 1 -9.93 24.38 -6.60
N SER A 2 -9.23 24.95 -5.62
CA SER A 2 -7.83 24.64 -5.27
C SER A 2 -7.60 23.52 -4.24
N ASP A 3 -8.65 22.92 -3.67
CA ASP A 3 -8.50 22.09 -2.46
C ASP A 3 -8.71 20.59 -2.71
N LEU A 4 -8.78 20.20 -3.98
CA LEU A 4 -8.94 18.81 -4.41
C LEU A 4 -7.56 18.21 -4.67
N MET A 5 -7.15 17.31 -3.79
CA MET A 5 -5.88 16.56 -3.87
C MET A 5 -6.19 15.06 -3.80
N ALA A 6 -5.30 14.24 -4.34
CA ALA A 6 -5.32 12.81 -4.05
C ALA A 6 -5.15 12.59 -2.53
N ARG A 7 -6.03 11.77 -1.97
CA ARG A 7 -6.04 11.42 -0.54
C ARG A 7 -6.24 9.92 -0.39
N LYS A 8 -5.88 9.35 0.76
CA LYS A 8 -5.95 7.90 0.99
C LYS A 8 -7.37 7.41 1.19
N GLY A 9 -8.22 8.25 1.79
CA GLY A 9 -9.65 8.01 1.94
C GLY A 9 -10.05 7.11 3.11
N ASP A 10 -9.14 6.26 3.57
CA ASP A 10 -9.24 5.45 4.78
C ASP A 10 -7.91 5.48 5.55
N LEU A 11 -7.52 6.66 6.03
CA LEU A 11 -6.30 6.80 6.84
C LEU A 11 -6.57 6.46 8.30
N HIS A 12 -5.90 5.43 8.81
CA HIS A 12 -5.98 4.96 10.18
C HIS A 12 -4.61 4.51 10.71
N ALA A 13 -4.49 4.34 12.03
CA ALA A 13 -3.21 4.08 12.70
C ALA A 13 -2.50 2.81 12.19
N GLU A 14 -3.25 1.79 11.73
CA GLU A 14 -2.68 0.54 11.22
C GLU A 14 -2.18 0.64 9.77
N ASN A 15 -2.43 1.77 9.07
CA ASN A 15 -1.83 1.99 7.75
C ASN A 15 -0.37 2.45 7.82
N PHE A 16 0.09 2.87 9.01
CA PHE A 16 1.47 3.29 9.22
C PHE A 16 2.33 2.07 9.51
N GLY A 17 3.44 1.96 8.79
CA GLY A 17 4.33 0.82 8.91
C GLY A 17 5.69 1.08 8.28
N THR A 18 6.55 0.07 8.33
CA THR A 18 7.85 0.09 7.67
C THR A 18 7.76 -0.61 6.33
N TYR A 19 8.28 0.03 5.28
CA TYR A 19 8.24 -0.43 3.89
C TYR A 19 9.59 -0.26 3.23
N MET A 20 9.96 -1.20 2.37
CA MET A 20 11.11 -1.07 1.48
C MET A 20 10.69 -0.31 0.23
N ASP A 21 11.46 0.70 -0.16
CA ASP A 21 11.27 1.36 -1.45
C ASP A 21 11.98 0.64 -2.60
N ASN A 22 11.75 1.11 -3.83
CA ASN A 22 12.37 0.61 -5.06
C ASN A 22 13.90 0.83 -5.14
N HIS A 23 14.49 1.60 -4.21
CA HIS A 23 15.92 1.81 -4.08
C HIS A 23 16.55 0.97 -2.96
N GLY A 24 15.76 0.10 -2.31
CA GLY A 24 16.22 -0.74 -1.21
C GLY A 24 16.42 0.04 0.09
N ILE A 25 15.79 1.20 0.25
CA ILE A 25 15.82 2.01 1.46
C ILE A 25 14.56 1.73 2.28
N LEU A 26 14.76 1.38 3.55
CA LEU A 26 13.68 1.16 4.49
C LEU A 26 13.13 2.50 5.01
N ASN A 27 11.84 2.70 4.80
CA ASN A 27 11.11 3.92 5.10
C ASN A 27 9.92 3.62 6.02
N PHE A 28 9.53 4.57 6.86
CA PHE A 28 8.28 4.56 7.61
C PHE A 28 7.27 5.41 6.86
N ASP A 29 6.21 4.80 6.35
CA ASP A 29 5.26 5.48 5.48
C ASP A 29 3.84 4.94 5.70
N VAL A 30 2.88 5.51 4.98
CA VAL A 30 1.50 5.07 4.91
C VAL A 30 1.33 4.15 3.69
N ASN A 31 0.62 3.03 3.87
CA ASN A 31 0.30 2.12 2.78
C ASN A 31 -1.22 1.81 2.70
N ASP A 32 -1.62 1.10 1.65
CA ASP A 32 -2.99 0.68 1.33
C ASP A 32 -3.93 1.79 0.82
N PHE A 33 -3.83 2.11 -0.47
CA PHE A 33 -4.57 3.20 -1.13
C PHE A 33 -5.83 2.73 -1.87
N ASP A 34 -6.44 1.60 -1.44
CA ASP A 34 -7.64 1.05 -2.08
C ASP A 34 -8.83 2.03 -2.06
N GLU A 35 -8.89 2.85 -1.02
CA GLU A 35 -9.88 3.92 -0.83
C GLU A 35 -9.45 5.28 -1.39
N GLY A 36 -8.32 5.32 -2.09
CA GLY A 36 -7.70 6.55 -2.58
C GLY A 36 -8.62 7.32 -3.53
N TYR A 37 -8.96 8.57 -3.21
CA TYR A 37 -9.88 9.35 -4.04
C TYR A 37 -9.43 10.81 -4.07
N VAL A 38 -10.04 11.64 -4.91
CA VAL A 38 -9.74 13.07 -4.95
C VAL A 38 -10.73 13.82 -4.06
N GLY A 39 -10.23 14.55 -3.08
CA GLY A 39 -11.06 15.23 -2.10
C GLY A 39 -10.27 16.17 -1.20
N THR A 40 -10.93 16.72 -0.18
CA THR A 40 -10.26 17.56 0.82
C THR A 40 -9.38 16.71 1.74
N PHE A 41 -8.16 17.20 2.04
CA PHE A 41 -7.21 16.53 2.97
C PHE A 41 -7.79 16.37 4.39
N THR A 42 -8.72 17.24 4.78
CA THR A 42 -9.37 17.24 6.09
C THR A 42 -10.14 15.94 6.40
N TRP A 43 -10.50 15.17 5.38
CA TRP A 43 -11.12 13.85 5.56
C TRP A 43 -10.15 12.84 6.16
N ASP A 44 -8.95 12.71 5.58
CA ASP A 44 -7.94 11.78 6.07
C ASP A 44 -7.51 12.13 7.50
N VAL A 45 -7.40 13.42 7.81
CA VAL A 45 -7.16 13.91 9.18
C VAL A 45 -8.27 13.45 10.13
N LYS A 46 -9.54 13.58 9.74
CA LYS A 46 -10.68 13.13 10.57
C LYS A 46 -10.66 11.61 10.78
N CYS A 47 -10.40 10.82 9.74
CA CYS A 47 -10.28 9.37 9.86
C CYS A 47 -9.14 8.96 10.80
N LEU A 48 -7.98 9.62 10.67
CA LEU A 48 -6.83 9.38 11.53
C LEU A 48 -7.15 9.69 12.99
N LEU A 49 -7.77 10.84 13.27
CA LEU A 49 -8.15 11.22 14.63
C LEU A 49 -9.20 10.27 15.22
N ALA A 50 -10.19 9.84 14.43
CA ALA A 50 -11.16 8.84 14.86
C ALA A 50 -10.48 7.50 15.19
N SER A 51 -9.54 7.05 14.36
CA SER A 51 -8.74 5.85 14.61
C SER A 51 -7.91 5.96 15.88
N LEU A 52 -7.19 7.07 16.08
CA LEU A 52 -6.40 7.30 17.29
C LEU A 52 -7.28 7.32 18.55
N ASN A 53 -8.45 7.95 18.47
CA ASN A 53 -9.43 7.95 19.56
C ASN A 53 -9.80 6.52 19.97
N LEU A 54 -10.13 5.67 19.00
CA LEU A 54 -10.48 4.26 19.25
C LEU A 54 -9.29 3.46 19.83
N VAL A 55 -8.08 3.67 19.32
CA VAL A 55 -6.87 3.01 19.83
C VAL A 55 -6.60 3.41 21.28
N CYS A 56 -6.67 4.70 21.60
CA CYS A 56 -6.44 5.20 22.95
C CYS A 56 -7.51 4.72 23.94
N HIS A 57 -8.79 4.71 23.54
CA HIS A 57 -9.86 4.13 24.35
C HIS A 57 -9.60 2.64 24.63
N ARG A 58 -9.21 1.86 23.61
CA ARG A 58 -8.86 0.44 23.79
C ARG A 58 -7.67 0.21 24.72
N LYS A 59 -6.78 1.21 24.83
CA LYS A 59 -5.64 1.21 25.74
C LYS A 59 -5.94 1.84 27.11
N CYS A 60 -7.21 2.19 27.38
CA CYS A 60 -7.69 2.74 28.65
C CYS A 60 -7.08 4.09 29.05
N PHE A 61 -6.75 4.95 28.08
CA PHE A 61 -6.36 6.34 28.35
C PHE A 61 -7.57 7.16 28.83
N SER A 62 -7.33 8.21 29.63
CA SER A 62 -8.39 9.14 30.06
C SER A 62 -8.82 10.06 28.91
N ASP A 63 -10.03 10.62 28.99
CA ASP A 63 -10.55 11.55 27.97
C ASP A 63 -9.65 12.80 27.81
N GLU A 64 -9.02 13.27 28.89
CA GLU A 64 -8.04 14.37 28.86
C GLU A 64 -6.75 13.97 28.14
N GLU A 65 -6.26 12.75 28.35
CA GLU A 65 -5.08 12.24 27.65
C GLU A 65 -5.35 12.07 26.16
N ILE A 66 -6.49 11.48 25.81
CA ILE A 66 -6.95 11.32 24.43
C ILE A 66 -7.02 12.69 23.76
N LYS A 67 -7.69 13.67 24.39
CA LYS A 67 -7.80 15.02 23.86
C LYS A 67 -6.42 15.66 23.60
N ARG A 68 -5.46 15.50 24.53
CA ARG A 68 -4.09 16.00 24.34
C ARG A 68 -3.41 15.33 23.14
N ILE A 69 -3.52 14.01 23.00
CA ILE A 69 -2.94 13.26 21.87
C ILE A 69 -3.53 13.74 20.54
N LEU A 70 -4.84 13.90 20.46
CA LEU A 70 -5.51 14.36 19.25
C LEU A 70 -5.11 15.80 18.88
N ILE A 71 -4.99 16.70 19.86
CA ILE A 71 -4.51 18.08 19.62
C ILE A 71 -3.08 18.07 19.06
N VAL A 72 -2.17 17.33 19.70
CA VAL A 72 -0.78 17.22 19.23
C VAL A 72 -0.73 16.65 17.81
N CYS A 73 -1.55 15.66 17.49
CA CYS A 73 -1.62 15.08 16.15
C CYS A 73 -2.02 16.14 15.09
N VAL A 74 -3.05 16.95 15.36
CA VAL A 74 -3.47 18.02 14.44
C VAL A 74 -2.42 19.11 14.33
N GLU A 75 -1.83 19.54 15.44
CA GLU A 75 -0.79 20.57 15.45
C GLU A 75 0.44 20.14 14.66
N GLU A 76 0.93 18.91 14.86
CA GLU A 76 2.07 18.38 14.10
C GLU A 76 1.73 18.21 12.62
N TYR A 77 0.52 17.76 12.28
CA TYR A 77 0.08 17.66 10.89
C TYR A 77 0.08 19.04 10.19
N LEU A 78 -0.46 20.07 10.85
CA LEU A 78 -0.48 21.44 10.31
C LEU A 78 0.93 22.03 10.19
N LYS A 79 1.81 21.77 11.16
CA LYS A 79 3.23 22.16 11.07
C LYS A 79 3.90 21.54 9.85
N GLN A 80 3.68 20.24 9.60
CA GLN A 80 4.25 19.59 8.42
C GLN A 80 3.73 20.20 7.12
N ILE A 81 2.42 20.44 7.00
CA ILE A 81 1.86 21.12 5.81
C ILE A 81 2.54 22.48 5.60
N TYR A 82 2.70 23.26 6.66
CA TYR A 82 3.32 24.57 6.57
C TYR A 82 4.79 24.49 6.11
N GLU A 83 5.54 23.51 6.61
CA GLU A 83 6.91 23.25 6.16
C GLU A 83 6.96 22.80 4.69
N PHE A 84 6.03 21.97 4.22
CA PHE A 84 5.91 21.59 2.80
C PHE A 84 5.54 22.77 1.91
N CYS A 85 4.66 23.67 2.35
CA CYS A 85 4.34 24.88 1.60
C CYS A 85 5.54 25.83 1.48
N LYS A 86 6.44 25.84 2.48
CA LYS A 86 7.64 26.67 2.49
C LYS A 86 8.80 26.08 1.71
N HIS A 87 8.91 24.77 1.69
CA HIS A 87 10.02 24.04 1.09
C HIS A 87 9.49 23.16 -0.02
N THR A 88 9.84 23.46 -1.28
CA THR A 88 9.66 22.55 -2.42
C THR A 88 10.59 21.35 -2.29
N LYS A 89 10.32 20.49 -1.30
CA LYS A 89 10.88 19.15 -1.24
C LYS A 89 9.90 18.24 -1.97
N ASN A 90 10.30 17.77 -3.14
CA ASN A 90 9.46 16.89 -3.96
C ASN A 90 9.31 15.49 -3.38
N GLU A 91 10.17 15.09 -2.43
CA GLU A 91 10.16 13.75 -1.83
C GLU A 91 10.49 13.86 -0.33
N PHE A 92 9.55 13.43 0.52
CA PHE A 92 9.76 13.32 1.97
C PHE A 92 9.48 11.88 2.39
N ALA A 93 10.53 11.17 2.80
CA ALA A 93 10.44 9.83 3.37
C ALA A 93 11.07 9.82 4.75
N LEU A 94 10.44 9.14 5.70
CA LEU A 94 11.00 8.92 7.04
C LEU A 94 11.90 7.69 7.00
N THR A 95 13.21 7.88 7.06
CA THR A 95 14.24 6.84 6.93
C THR A 95 15.06 6.74 8.21
N LEU A 96 15.95 5.75 8.31
CA LEU A 96 16.92 5.66 9.42
C LEU A 96 17.80 6.91 9.59
N ARG A 97 17.98 7.70 8.52
CA ARG A 97 18.84 8.89 8.51
C ARG A 97 18.19 10.12 9.13
N ASN A 98 16.87 10.25 9.04
CA ASN A 98 16.14 11.46 9.47
C ASN A 98 15.09 11.18 10.56
N THR A 99 15.03 9.97 11.09
CA THR A 99 14.13 9.60 12.19
C THR A 99 14.87 9.48 13.52
N SER A 100 14.13 9.62 14.62
CA SER A 100 14.59 9.43 15.99
C SER A 100 13.53 8.72 16.83
N GLY A 101 13.86 8.37 18.08
CA GLY A 101 12.92 7.75 19.02
C GLY A 101 12.28 6.47 18.50
N LYS A 102 10.97 6.33 18.68
CA LYS A 102 10.23 5.09 18.37
C LYS A 102 10.19 4.74 16.89
N ILE A 103 10.14 5.71 15.99
CA ILE A 103 10.18 5.44 14.55
C ILE A 103 11.55 4.84 14.17
N LYS A 104 12.64 5.40 14.70
CA LYS A 104 13.98 4.85 14.47
C LYS A 104 14.14 3.44 15.07
N GLU A 105 13.57 3.20 16.26
CA GLU A 105 13.54 1.85 16.85
C GLU A 105 12.76 0.85 15.98
N LEU A 106 11.61 1.26 15.42
CA LEU A 106 10.81 0.43 14.52
C LEU A 106 11.59 0.10 13.25
N LEU A 107 12.19 1.11 12.61
CA LEU A 107 13.00 0.91 11.41
C LEU A 107 14.20 0.00 11.65
N ASN A 108 14.89 0.12 12.80
CA ASN A 108 16.00 -0.78 13.14
C ASN A 108 15.56 -2.24 13.40
N LYS A 109 14.31 -2.45 13.82
CA LYS A 109 13.76 -3.78 14.12
C LYS A 109 12.98 -4.39 12.97
N ALA A 110 12.69 -3.60 11.94
CA ALA A 110 11.91 -4.06 10.79
C ALA A 110 12.64 -5.22 10.11
N PRO A 111 11.98 -6.37 9.91
CA PRO A 111 12.56 -7.47 9.17
C PRO A 111 12.74 -7.04 7.71
N ILE A 112 13.99 -6.93 7.28
CA ILE A 112 14.32 -6.77 5.87
C ILE A 112 14.43 -8.17 5.27
N LYS A 113 13.39 -8.60 4.55
CA LYS A 113 13.50 -9.81 3.74
C LYS A 113 14.14 -9.45 2.41
N THR A 114 15.22 -10.14 2.09
CA THR A 114 15.76 -10.19 0.72
C THR A 114 14.74 -10.84 -0.22
N ASN A 115 14.88 -10.59 -1.54
CA ASN A 115 14.03 -11.26 -2.54
C ASN A 115 14.08 -12.79 -2.35
N THR A 116 15.28 -13.35 -2.11
CA THR A 116 15.48 -14.77 -1.85
C THR A 116 14.66 -15.28 -0.65
N GLU A 117 14.63 -14.56 0.46
CA GLU A 117 13.83 -14.94 1.64
C GLU A 117 12.32 -14.82 1.37
N CYS A 118 11.91 -13.82 0.58
CA CYS A 118 10.51 -13.70 0.14
C CYS A 118 10.11 -14.90 -0.71
N LEU A 119 10.91 -15.23 -1.73
CA LEU A 119 10.72 -16.39 -2.60
C LEU A 119 10.67 -17.68 -1.77
N GLN A 120 11.61 -17.90 -0.85
CA GLN A 120 11.62 -19.09 0.02
C GLN A 120 10.35 -19.22 0.88
N SER A 121 9.77 -18.11 1.33
CA SER A 121 8.53 -18.18 2.13
C SER A 121 7.27 -18.48 1.32
N TRP A 122 7.25 -18.12 0.04
CA TRP A 122 6.06 -18.22 -0.82
C TRP A 122 6.13 -19.36 -1.85
N THR A 123 7.31 -19.94 -2.05
CA THR A 123 7.55 -20.94 -3.09
C THR A 123 8.32 -22.15 -2.59
N THR A 124 8.25 -23.23 -3.33
CA THR A 124 9.06 -24.45 -3.15
C THR A 124 9.76 -24.77 -4.47
N VAL A 125 10.91 -25.44 -4.42
CA VAL A 125 11.61 -25.91 -5.61
C VAL A 125 11.30 -27.40 -5.77
N GLN A 126 10.65 -27.76 -6.88
CA GLN A 126 10.30 -29.13 -7.26
C GLN A 126 10.76 -29.36 -8.69
N ASP A 127 11.47 -30.46 -8.95
CA ASP A 127 12.00 -30.79 -10.28
C ASP A 127 12.81 -29.65 -10.92
N PHE A 128 13.64 -28.97 -10.11
CA PHE A 128 14.43 -27.79 -10.50
C PHE A 128 13.62 -26.55 -10.92
N GLU A 129 12.30 -26.55 -10.73
CA GLU A 129 11.42 -25.41 -10.96
C GLU A 129 10.87 -24.82 -9.66
N ARG A 130 10.85 -23.49 -9.56
CA ARG A 130 10.21 -22.78 -8.44
C ARG A 130 8.70 -22.68 -8.67
N LYS A 131 7.90 -23.05 -7.67
CA LYS A 131 6.43 -23.11 -7.70
C LYS A 131 5.82 -22.51 -6.44
N LEU A 132 4.65 -21.89 -6.52
CA LEU A 132 3.97 -21.30 -5.36
C LEU A 132 3.44 -22.41 -4.42
N THR A 133 3.45 -22.16 -3.11
CA THR A 133 3.11 -23.18 -2.09
C THR A 133 1.61 -23.40 -1.86
N ARG A 134 0.73 -22.51 -2.34
CA ARG A 134 -0.72 -22.61 -2.14
C ARG A 134 -1.42 -23.30 -3.32
N LEU A 135 -2.45 -24.10 -3.02
CA LEU A 135 -3.15 -24.95 -3.99
C LEU A 135 -4.32 -24.19 -4.61
N ASP A 136 -4.15 -23.75 -5.86
CA ASP A 136 -5.18 -23.54 -6.90
C ASP A 136 -4.46 -22.98 -8.14
N LYS A 137 -3.99 -23.89 -9.01
CA LYS A 137 -3.01 -23.56 -10.06
C LYS A 137 -3.64 -23.12 -11.37
N ARG A 138 -3.07 -22.10 -12.00
CA ARG A 138 -3.30 -21.74 -13.40
C ARG A 138 -1.99 -21.32 -14.06
N SER A 139 -1.72 -21.75 -15.29
CA SER A 139 -0.55 -21.30 -16.06
C SER A 139 -1.01 -20.50 -17.28
N TYR A 140 -0.30 -19.42 -17.57
CA TYR A 140 -0.57 -18.55 -18.72
C TYR A 140 0.73 -18.23 -19.46
N GLY A 141 0.68 -18.11 -20.79
CA GLY A 141 1.86 -17.81 -21.60
C GLY A 141 1.60 -16.85 -22.75
N LYS A 142 2.15 -15.63 -22.66
CA LYS A 142 3.07 -14.95 -23.61
C LYS A 142 3.12 -13.45 -23.30
N GLY A 143 4.31 -12.96 -22.93
CA GLY A 143 4.65 -11.56 -22.70
C GLY A 143 6.18 -11.41 -22.55
N LYS A 144 6.69 -10.19 -22.28
CA LYS A 144 8.11 -9.94 -22.00
C LYS A 144 8.63 -10.74 -20.79
N TYR A 145 7.72 -11.14 -19.91
CA TYR A 145 7.93 -11.97 -18.73
C TYR A 145 7.17 -13.30 -18.85
N LYS A 146 7.72 -14.38 -18.31
CA LYS A 146 7.08 -15.70 -18.28
C LYS A 146 6.43 -15.92 -16.93
N ILE A 147 5.13 -16.22 -16.93
CA ILE A 147 4.39 -16.61 -15.72
C ILE A 147 4.69 -18.08 -15.44
N LYS A 148 5.41 -18.36 -14.36
CA LYS A 148 5.76 -19.72 -13.92
C LYS A 148 4.58 -20.40 -13.21
N ASP A 149 3.91 -19.67 -12.33
CA ASP A 149 2.81 -20.20 -11.53
C ASP A 149 1.84 -19.09 -11.13
N VAL A 150 0.58 -19.45 -10.89
CA VAL A 150 -0.46 -18.54 -10.39
C VAL A 150 -1.29 -19.27 -9.36
N VAL A 151 -1.50 -18.62 -8.21
CA VAL A 151 -2.39 -19.11 -7.17
C VAL A 151 -3.45 -18.08 -6.82
N SER A 152 -4.69 -18.53 -6.74
CA SER A 152 -5.77 -17.75 -6.15
C SER A 152 -5.91 -18.01 -4.65
N SER A 153 -6.23 -16.97 -3.90
CA SER A 153 -6.61 -17.09 -2.49
C SER A 153 -7.75 -16.15 -2.17
N LEU A 154 -8.62 -16.53 -1.23
CA LEU A 154 -9.56 -15.59 -0.63
C LEU A 154 -8.78 -14.56 0.20
N ALA A 155 -8.98 -13.28 -0.08
CA ALA A 155 -8.39 -12.21 0.70
C ALA A 155 -8.84 -12.31 2.16
N GLN A 156 -7.86 -12.22 3.05
CA GLN A 156 -8.08 -12.15 4.49
C GLN A 156 -7.95 -10.68 4.91
N GLY A 157 -9.01 -10.12 5.50
CA GLY A 157 -9.04 -8.73 5.95
C GLY A 157 -10.44 -8.11 5.86
N ILE A 158 -10.72 -7.11 6.68
CA ILE A 158 -12.04 -6.45 6.83
C ILE A 158 -12.50 -5.71 5.56
N GLY A 159 -11.57 -5.16 4.78
CA GLY A 159 -11.90 -4.47 3.52
C GLY A 159 -12.11 -5.39 2.32
N SER A 160 -11.48 -6.57 2.28
CA SER A 160 -11.45 -7.45 1.09
C SER A 160 -12.03 -8.85 1.33
N ALA A 161 -12.68 -9.09 2.48
CA ALA A 161 -13.25 -10.39 2.84
C ALA A 161 -14.14 -10.96 1.72
N GLY A 162 -13.82 -12.17 1.27
CA GLY A 162 -14.58 -12.90 0.24
C GLY A 162 -14.13 -12.65 -1.20
N LYS A 163 -13.19 -11.73 -1.45
CA LYS A 163 -12.65 -11.49 -2.80
C LYS A 163 -11.52 -12.45 -3.13
N ILE A 164 -11.47 -12.91 -4.38
CA ILE A 164 -10.36 -13.72 -4.87
C ILE A 164 -9.21 -12.80 -5.26
N THR A 165 -8.05 -13.04 -4.69
CA THR A 165 -6.80 -12.36 -5.03
C THR A 165 -5.85 -13.36 -5.67
N TYR A 166 -4.97 -12.88 -6.54
CA TYR A 166 -4.07 -13.72 -7.31
C TYR A 166 -2.62 -13.39 -6.97
N THR A 167 -1.82 -14.43 -6.76
CA THR A 167 -0.36 -14.32 -6.64
C THR A 167 0.25 -14.93 -7.89
N PHE A 168 1.10 -14.17 -8.58
CA PHE A 168 1.82 -14.59 -9.78
C PHE A 168 3.29 -14.75 -9.46
N LEU A 169 3.89 -15.85 -9.92
CA LEU A 169 5.33 -16.03 -9.95
C LEU A 169 5.82 -15.72 -11.37
N LEU A 170 6.64 -14.69 -11.51
CA LEU A 170 7.20 -14.23 -12.78
C LEU A 170 8.69 -14.55 -12.86
N GLU A 171 9.14 -14.89 -14.07
CA GLU A 171 10.54 -14.99 -14.44
C GLU A 171 10.94 -13.72 -15.18
N GLU A 172 11.89 -12.97 -14.60
CA GLU A 172 12.19 -11.62 -15.07
C GLU A 172 13.10 -11.62 -16.30
N HIS A 173 14.32 -12.20 -16.22
CA HIS A 173 15.31 -12.12 -17.30
C HIS A 173 16.34 -13.26 -17.35
N SER A 174 16.33 -14.21 -16.42
CA SER A 174 17.26 -15.36 -16.41
C SER A 174 16.61 -16.60 -15.82
N GLU A 175 17.09 -17.79 -16.19
CA GLU A 175 16.66 -19.06 -15.56
C GLU A 175 17.10 -19.17 -14.09
N ALA A 176 17.85 -18.19 -13.56
CA ALA A 176 18.25 -18.18 -12.15
C ALA A 176 17.02 -17.98 -11.25
N LEU A 177 16.76 -18.98 -10.41
CA LEU A 177 15.63 -19.04 -9.48
C LEU A 177 15.60 -17.91 -8.42
N GLU A 178 16.65 -17.09 -8.34
CA GLU A 178 16.79 -15.94 -7.44
C GLU A 178 16.32 -14.63 -8.08
N SER A 179 16.13 -14.62 -9.40
CA SER A 179 15.60 -13.48 -10.17
C SER A 179 14.09 -13.54 -10.39
N ASP A 180 13.42 -14.52 -9.78
CA ASP A 180 11.97 -14.61 -9.85
C ASP A 180 11.32 -13.49 -9.03
N VAL A 181 10.19 -12.97 -9.52
CA VAL A 181 9.43 -11.89 -8.88
C VAL A 181 8.04 -12.41 -8.52
N ILE A 182 7.56 -12.03 -7.34
CA ILE A 182 6.20 -12.36 -6.89
C ILE A 182 5.33 -11.11 -7.00
N LEU A 183 4.34 -11.16 -7.89
CA LEU A 183 3.30 -10.13 -7.96
C LEU A 183 2.06 -10.57 -7.22
N TYR A 184 1.46 -9.63 -6.51
CA TYR A 184 0.16 -9.80 -5.88
C TYR A 184 -0.85 -8.88 -6.54
N MET A 185 -1.99 -9.45 -6.96
CA MET A 185 -3.08 -8.74 -7.59
C MET A 185 -4.36 -8.89 -6.77
N LYS A 186 -5.02 -7.76 -6.55
CA LYS A 186 -6.31 -7.69 -5.87
C LYS A 186 -7.35 -7.00 -6.75
N PRO A 187 -8.61 -7.50 -6.80
CA PRO A 187 -9.70 -6.77 -7.41
C PRO A 187 -9.83 -5.38 -6.80
N ALA A 188 -9.87 -4.37 -7.64
CA ALA A 188 -10.05 -3.00 -7.22
C ALA A 188 -11.47 -2.84 -6.67
N GLN A 189 -11.57 -2.09 -5.58
CA GLN A 189 -12.85 -1.76 -4.97
C GLN A 189 -13.30 -0.41 -5.48
N LYS A 190 -14.61 -0.15 -5.48
CA LYS A 190 -15.08 1.22 -5.60
C LYS A 190 -14.88 1.93 -4.29
N SER A 191 -14.27 3.11 -4.29
CA SER A 191 -14.06 3.83 -3.03
C SER A 191 -15.40 4.17 -2.37
N ALA A 192 -15.47 3.95 -1.05
CA ALA A 192 -16.53 4.40 -0.19
C ALA A 192 -16.83 5.90 -0.36
N ILE A 193 -15.80 6.71 -0.64
CA ILE A 193 -15.94 8.16 -0.84
C ILE A 193 -16.74 8.50 -2.09
N SER A 194 -16.57 7.75 -3.18
CA SER A 194 -17.29 8.00 -4.44
C SER A 194 -18.81 7.89 -4.31
N TYR A 195 -19.31 7.21 -3.26
CA TYR A 195 -20.73 7.15 -2.96
C TYR A 195 -21.27 8.44 -2.33
N VAL A 196 -20.42 9.19 -1.64
CA VAL A 196 -20.77 10.40 -0.88
C VAL A 196 -20.39 11.66 -1.63
N VAL A 197 -19.21 11.69 -2.23
CA VAL A 197 -18.70 12.79 -3.06
C VAL A 197 -18.83 12.38 -4.51
N ARG A 198 -19.82 12.95 -5.21
CA ARG A 198 -20.01 12.73 -6.65
C ARG A 198 -19.38 13.86 -7.44
N ASN A 199 -18.38 13.54 -8.26
CA ASN A 199 -17.78 14.49 -9.18
C ASN A 199 -17.53 13.77 -10.52
N PRO A 200 -18.41 13.97 -11.51
CA PRO A 200 -18.32 13.28 -12.80
C PRO A 200 -16.97 13.45 -13.49
N SER A 201 -16.33 14.61 -13.37
CA SER A 201 -15.02 14.87 -13.98
C SER A 201 -13.90 14.05 -13.33
N ILE A 202 -13.99 13.79 -12.02
CA ILE A 202 -13.04 12.93 -11.29
C ILE A 202 -13.32 11.45 -11.60
N ASP A 203 -14.59 11.06 -11.63
CA ASP A 203 -14.99 9.68 -11.94
C ASP A 203 -14.59 9.29 -13.36
N GLU A 204 -14.73 10.19 -14.33
CA GLU A 204 -14.32 9.97 -15.73
C GLU A 204 -12.79 9.95 -15.89
N TYR A 205 -12.06 10.77 -15.12
CA TYR A 205 -10.59 10.80 -15.15
C TYR A 205 -9.97 9.44 -14.84
N PHE A 206 -10.50 8.74 -13.83
CA PHE A 206 -9.91 7.47 -13.39
C PHE A 206 -10.20 6.29 -14.31
N LYS A 207 -11.17 6.37 -15.22
CA LYS A 207 -11.63 5.30 -16.13
C LYS A 207 -12.14 4.01 -15.44
N ASP A 208 -11.40 3.48 -14.48
CA ASP A 208 -11.76 2.40 -13.57
C ASP A 208 -11.02 2.50 -12.23
N ASP A 209 -11.46 1.70 -11.25
CA ASP A 209 -10.91 1.71 -9.90
C ASP A 209 -9.48 1.14 -9.81
N GLY A 210 -9.02 0.35 -10.79
CA GLY A 210 -7.64 -0.15 -10.81
C GLY A 210 -6.66 0.99 -11.06
N LEU A 211 -6.94 1.79 -12.10
CA LEU A 211 -6.14 2.99 -12.39
C LEU A 211 -6.21 4.01 -11.25
N ARG A 212 -7.37 4.17 -10.60
CA ARG A 212 -7.53 5.04 -9.42
C ARG A 212 -6.54 4.71 -8.31
N ILE A 213 -6.50 3.44 -7.89
CA ILE A 213 -5.63 2.98 -6.80
C ILE A 213 -4.17 3.27 -7.13
N VAL A 214 -3.73 2.93 -8.35
CA VAL A 214 -2.34 3.13 -8.78
C VAL A 214 -1.97 4.62 -8.82
N LEU A 215 -2.81 5.48 -9.38
CA LEU A 215 -2.53 6.92 -9.43
C LEU A 215 -2.52 7.55 -8.04
N CYS A 216 -3.42 7.12 -7.14
CA CYS A 216 -3.40 7.57 -5.75
C CYS A 216 -2.13 7.13 -5.02
N SER A 217 -1.66 5.89 -5.23
CA SER A 217 -0.37 5.43 -4.71
C SER A 217 0.79 6.28 -5.22
N TYR A 218 0.89 6.53 -6.52
CA TYR A 218 1.93 7.39 -7.10
C TYR A 218 1.89 8.83 -6.58
N ALA A 219 0.70 9.37 -6.31
CA ALA A 219 0.55 10.73 -5.84
C ALA A 219 0.90 10.91 -4.36
N MET A 220 0.90 9.82 -3.57
CA MET A 220 0.94 9.90 -2.11
C MET A 220 2.13 9.19 -1.47
N GLN A 221 2.73 8.19 -2.12
CA GLN A 221 3.90 7.50 -1.60
C GLN A 221 5.18 8.20 -2.02
N ALA A 222 6.13 8.32 -1.10
CA ALA A 222 7.44 8.89 -1.41
C ALA A 222 8.24 8.00 -2.38
N SER A 223 8.00 6.68 -2.35
CA SER A 223 8.43 5.76 -3.39
C SER A 223 7.43 4.62 -3.52
N THR A 224 7.01 4.36 -4.75
CA THR A 224 6.12 3.26 -5.10
C THR A 224 6.92 2.01 -5.48
N PRO A 225 6.37 0.80 -5.26
CA PRO A 225 6.97 -0.43 -5.77
C PRO A 225 7.23 -0.35 -7.28
N GLU A 226 8.32 -0.95 -7.74
CA GLU A 226 8.70 -0.98 -9.17
C GLU A 226 7.58 -1.56 -10.04
N TRP A 227 6.91 -2.60 -9.55
CA TRP A 227 5.86 -3.32 -10.28
C TRP A 227 4.43 -2.87 -9.93
N LEU A 228 4.25 -1.65 -9.45
CA LEU A 228 2.91 -1.11 -9.23
C LEU A 228 2.20 -0.88 -10.58
N GLY A 229 1.05 -1.51 -10.76
CA GLY A 229 0.28 -1.44 -12.00
C GLY A 229 -1.19 -1.79 -11.81
N TYR A 230 -1.95 -1.69 -12.89
CA TYR A 230 -3.37 -2.02 -12.91
C TYR A 230 -3.72 -2.76 -14.20
N THR A 231 -4.77 -3.57 -14.13
CA THR A 231 -5.30 -4.30 -15.30
C THR A 231 -6.76 -4.67 -15.05
N LYS A 232 -7.38 -5.34 -16.03
CA LYS A 232 -8.68 -6.00 -15.86
C LYS A 232 -8.50 -7.50 -16.02
N LEU A 233 -8.91 -8.27 -15.03
CA LEU A 233 -9.03 -9.72 -15.13
C LEU A 233 -10.50 -10.07 -15.31
N ASP A 234 -10.87 -10.72 -16.41
CA ASP A 234 -12.25 -11.07 -16.74
C ASP A 234 -13.22 -9.86 -16.67
N GLY A 235 -12.74 -8.68 -17.07
CA GLY A 235 -13.48 -7.42 -17.03
C GLY A 235 -13.50 -6.72 -15.67
N VAL A 236 -12.97 -7.35 -14.61
CA VAL A 236 -12.89 -6.77 -13.26
C VAL A 236 -11.61 -5.92 -13.11
N PRO A 237 -11.72 -4.60 -12.88
CA PRO A 237 -10.57 -3.75 -12.59
C PRO A 237 -9.81 -4.27 -11.38
N SER A 238 -8.48 -4.31 -11.47
CA SER A 238 -7.59 -4.89 -10.47
C SER A 238 -6.30 -4.08 -10.37
N GLY A 239 -5.79 -3.92 -9.16
CA GLY A 239 -4.45 -3.39 -8.89
C GLY A 239 -3.47 -4.54 -8.67
N ALA A 240 -2.26 -4.41 -9.19
CA ALA A 240 -1.16 -5.36 -9.00
C ALA A 240 0.08 -4.61 -8.48
N ALA A 241 0.82 -5.24 -7.57
CA ALA A 241 2.09 -4.72 -7.08
C ALA A 241 3.03 -5.88 -6.74
N GLU A 242 4.34 -5.60 -6.71
CA GLU A 242 5.30 -6.55 -6.16
C GLU A 242 5.05 -6.77 -4.66
N ARG A 243 5.17 -8.02 -4.24
CA ARG A 243 4.98 -8.39 -2.85
C ARG A 243 6.33 -8.40 -2.11
N PHE A 244 6.69 -7.26 -1.53
CA PHE A 244 7.70 -7.19 -0.49
C PHE A 244 7.04 -7.36 0.89
N GLU A 245 7.45 -8.39 1.64
CA GLU A 245 7.05 -8.51 3.04
C GLU A 245 8.02 -7.70 3.91
N SER A 246 7.57 -6.53 4.36
CA SER A 246 7.98 -5.96 5.64
C SER A 246 6.73 -5.87 6.51
N ARG A 247 6.74 -6.60 7.64
CA ARG A 247 5.74 -6.44 8.69
C ARG A 247 6.25 -5.47 9.74
#